data_AF-A0AAX0WTJ9-F1
#
_entry.id   AF-A0AAX0WTJ9-F1
#
_cell.length_a   1.000
_cell.length_b   1.000
_cell.length_c   1.000
_cell.angle_alpha   90.00
_cell.angle_beta   90.00
_cell.angle_gamma   90.00
#
_symmetry.space_group_name_H-M   'P 1'
#
loop_
_entity.id
_entity.type
_entity.pdbx_description
1 polymer ?
#
loop_
_entity_poly.entity_id
_entity_poly.type
_entity_poly.pdbx_seq_one_letter_code
_entity_poly.pdbx_strand_id
1 'polypeptide(L)'
;MRVVIDSECSSIPEKAKTLNSEGNVLLNFLLSLGYNPENPPAADLLKEYHNLEGGWLVLTPVHWEATHNDAMIVALGKDLQLEHHESKLWFNLFSQYLAEEGTVLYYHDAGTWLLNNHKNLSVNAKPPYRLLHQSLMPELTQLDKTMHWQKFITESQMLFASQSHQSLANGLWVWGDAKLKDKIPIKICVDEHFYSLAQICSTQVTLYSPAVMLKDYQILLLTEFSMLSEQHQEELKKMTVHWYWNNLAYSTSANSWYARLWRKLIHAY
;
A
#
# COMPACT_ATOMS: atom_id res chain seq x y z
N MET A 1 11.57 -15.78 3.32
CA MET A 1 10.20 -15.43 3.75
C MET A 1 10.02 -13.92 3.66
N ARG A 2 8.81 -13.46 3.33
CA ARG A 2 8.40 -12.06 3.41
C ARG A 2 7.42 -11.90 4.57
N VAL A 3 7.59 -10.87 5.39
CA VAL A 3 6.71 -10.56 6.52
C VAL A 3 6.18 -9.16 6.29
N VAL A 4 4.88 -9.04 6.04
CA VAL A 4 4.16 -7.81 5.73
C VAL A 4 3.29 -7.47 6.94
N ILE A 5 3.48 -6.29 7.51
CA ILE A 5 2.84 -5.88 8.76
C ILE A 5 2.14 -4.54 8.55
N ASP A 6 0.85 -4.46 8.90
CA ASP A 6 0.07 -3.23 8.86
C ASP A 6 0.33 -2.31 10.06
N SER A 7 1.60 -2.10 10.33
CA SER A 7 2.05 -1.21 11.39
C SER A 7 3.30 -0.48 10.96
N GLU A 8 3.67 0.53 11.74
CA GLU A 8 4.94 1.23 11.55
C GLU A 8 6.05 0.56 12.35
N CYS A 9 7.26 0.69 11.85
CA CYS A 9 8.47 0.29 12.56
C CYS A 9 9.24 1.54 12.98
N SER A 10 9.63 1.59 14.25
CA SER A 10 10.34 2.73 14.83
C SER A 10 11.85 2.71 14.55
N SER A 11 12.43 1.56 14.24
CA SER A 11 13.87 1.44 14.01
C SER A 11 14.23 0.24 13.14
N ILE A 12 15.23 0.43 12.29
CA ILE A 12 15.84 -0.64 11.50
C ILE A 12 16.99 -1.25 12.29
N PRO A 13 17.10 -2.58 12.41
CA PRO A 13 18.24 -3.23 13.05
C PRO A 13 19.57 -2.87 12.36
N GLU A 14 20.64 -2.62 13.14
CA GLU A 14 21.94 -2.10 12.64
C GLU A 14 22.56 -2.87 11.46
N LYS A 15 22.30 -4.18 11.35
CA LYS A 15 22.88 -5.06 10.31
C LYS A 15 21.90 -5.42 9.20
N ALA A 16 20.72 -4.81 9.20
CA ALA A 16 19.73 -5.07 8.17
C ALA A 16 20.10 -4.34 6.87
N LYS A 17 19.75 -4.94 5.74
CA LYS A 17 19.84 -4.27 4.43
C LYS A 17 18.52 -3.59 4.13
N THR A 18 18.54 -2.28 3.90
CA THR A 18 17.37 -1.49 3.54
C THR A 18 16.73 -1.99 2.24
N LEU A 19 15.40 -2.01 2.23
CA LEU A 19 14.55 -2.25 1.07
C LEU A 19 13.59 -1.07 0.90
N ASN A 20 12.87 -1.03 -0.21
CA ASN A 20 11.81 -0.04 -0.40
C ASN A 20 10.49 -0.60 0.15
N SER A 21 9.84 0.17 1.02
CA SER A 21 8.41 0.00 1.30
C SER A 21 7.61 0.63 0.16
N GLU A 22 6.38 0.17 -0.03
CA GLU A 22 5.40 0.79 -0.94
C GLU A 22 4.38 1.66 -0.18
N GLY A 23 4.62 1.94 1.11
CA GLY A 23 3.90 2.94 1.90
C GLY A 23 2.69 2.43 2.68
N ASN A 24 2.15 1.27 2.32
CA ASN A 24 1.08 0.61 3.07
C ASN A 24 1.11 -0.91 2.92
N VAL A 25 0.37 -1.60 3.79
CA VAL A 25 0.31 -3.06 3.86
C VAL A 25 -0.18 -3.68 2.56
N LEU A 26 -1.18 -3.09 1.90
CA LEU A 26 -1.78 -3.62 0.68
C LEU A 26 -0.77 -3.64 -0.47
N LEU A 27 -0.06 -2.54 -0.66
CA LEU A 27 0.96 -2.41 -1.71
C LEU A 27 2.19 -3.27 -1.42
N ASN A 28 2.63 -3.34 -0.16
CA ASN A 28 3.69 -4.24 0.27
C ASN A 28 3.31 -5.72 0.07
N PHE A 29 2.03 -6.06 0.27
CA PHE A 29 1.50 -7.40 0.01
C PHE A 29 1.50 -7.72 -1.49
N LEU A 30 1.02 -6.81 -2.34
CA LEU A 30 1.06 -6.96 -3.80
C LEU A 30 2.50 -7.09 -4.33
N LEU A 31 3.43 -6.29 -3.80
CA LEU A 31 4.86 -6.44 -4.10
C LEU A 31 5.37 -7.83 -3.68
N SER A 32 4.96 -8.32 -2.51
CA SER A 32 5.36 -9.62 -1.98
C SER A 32 4.84 -10.81 -2.82
N LEU A 33 3.71 -10.62 -3.50
CA LEU A 33 3.16 -11.54 -4.50
C LEU A 33 3.84 -11.45 -5.88
N GLY A 34 4.74 -10.47 -6.07
CA GLY A 34 5.50 -10.29 -7.31
C GLY A 34 4.83 -9.40 -8.36
N TYR A 35 3.86 -8.56 -7.96
CA TYR A 35 3.32 -7.53 -8.85
C TYR A 35 4.31 -6.37 -9.04
N ASN A 36 4.20 -5.69 -10.18
CA ASN A 36 5.00 -4.50 -10.46
C ASN A 36 4.55 -3.35 -9.55
N PRO A 37 5.43 -2.78 -8.70
CA PRO A 37 5.03 -1.71 -7.80
C PRO A 37 4.75 -0.38 -8.50
N GLU A 38 5.17 -0.19 -9.76
CA GLU A 38 4.83 1.01 -10.54
C GLU A 38 3.37 1.01 -11.02
N ASN A 39 2.73 -0.17 -11.12
CA ASN A 39 1.31 -0.29 -11.47
C ASN A 39 0.74 -1.57 -10.84
N PRO A 40 0.54 -1.59 -9.51
CA PRO A 40 0.03 -2.75 -8.81
C PRO A 40 -1.50 -2.83 -8.96
N PRO A 41 -2.10 -4.03 -8.98
CA PRO A 41 -3.55 -4.21 -9.21
C PRO A 41 -4.37 -3.96 -7.94
N ALA A 42 -4.16 -2.80 -7.31
CA ALA A 42 -4.80 -2.45 -6.04
C ALA A 42 -6.32 -2.28 -6.18
N ALA A 43 -6.78 -1.55 -7.21
CA ALA A 43 -8.22 -1.38 -7.44
C ALA A 43 -8.90 -2.71 -7.75
N ASP A 44 -8.26 -3.55 -8.57
CA ASP A 44 -8.77 -4.86 -8.97
C ASP A 44 -8.77 -5.87 -7.82
N LEU A 45 -7.84 -5.77 -6.86
CA LEU A 45 -7.90 -6.54 -5.62
C LEU A 45 -9.05 -6.06 -4.71
N LEU A 46 -9.16 -4.74 -4.53
CA LEU A 46 -10.15 -4.17 -3.62
C LEU A 46 -11.58 -4.31 -4.14
N LYS A 47 -11.81 -4.27 -5.46
CA LYS A 47 -13.14 -4.53 -6.03
C LYS A 47 -13.59 -5.97 -5.69
N GLU A 48 -12.70 -6.96 -5.81
CA GLU A 48 -13.02 -8.36 -5.51
C GLU A 48 -13.27 -8.53 -4.01
N TYR A 49 -12.46 -7.85 -3.18
CA TYR A 49 -12.61 -7.87 -1.73
C TYR A 49 -13.96 -7.31 -1.26
N HIS A 50 -14.44 -6.25 -1.91
CA HIS A 50 -15.72 -5.60 -1.60
C HIS A 50 -16.90 -6.15 -2.43
N ASN A 51 -16.67 -7.16 -3.28
CA ASN A 51 -17.67 -7.70 -4.23
C ASN A 51 -18.30 -6.63 -5.14
N LEU A 52 -17.48 -5.72 -5.67
CA LEU A 52 -17.92 -4.65 -6.55
C LEU A 52 -17.85 -5.08 -8.02
N GLU A 53 -18.89 -4.76 -8.79
CA GLU A 53 -18.95 -5.06 -10.22
C GLU A 53 -18.29 -3.97 -11.07
N GLY A 54 -17.77 -4.35 -12.25
CA GLY A 54 -17.22 -3.44 -13.24
C GLY A 54 -15.73 -3.10 -13.06
N GLY A 55 -15.29 -2.05 -13.75
CA GLY A 55 -13.94 -1.51 -13.65
C GLY A 55 -13.84 -0.48 -12.54
N TRP A 56 -12.75 -0.52 -11.78
CA TRP A 56 -12.49 0.42 -10.69
C TRP A 56 -11.05 0.94 -10.77
N LEU A 57 -10.85 2.16 -10.29
CA LEU A 57 -9.55 2.82 -10.09
C LEU A 57 -9.41 3.23 -8.63
N VAL A 58 -8.19 3.41 -8.16
CA VAL A 58 -7.92 3.97 -6.82
C VAL A 58 -7.86 5.48 -6.89
N LEU A 59 -8.52 6.14 -5.94
CA LEU A 59 -8.31 7.55 -5.61
C LEU A 59 -7.65 7.65 -4.25
N THR A 60 -6.60 8.46 -4.15
CA THR A 60 -5.90 8.72 -2.90
C THR A 60 -5.90 10.23 -2.61
N PRO A 61 -6.43 10.66 -1.45
CA PRO A 61 -6.23 12.02 -0.94
C PRO A 61 -4.75 12.33 -0.77
N VAL A 62 -4.35 13.53 -1.18
CA VAL A 62 -2.96 13.99 -1.14
C VAL A 62 -2.89 15.51 -0.87
N HIS A 63 -1.71 15.99 -0.45
CA HIS A 63 -1.36 17.40 -0.44
C HIS A 63 -0.37 17.67 -1.58
N TRP A 64 -0.79 18.55 -2.47
CA TRP A 64 0.00 19.08 -3.57
C TRP A 64 0.62 20.41 -3.17
N GLU A 65 1.88 20.60 -3.53
CA GLU A 65 2.51 21.92 -3.58
C GLU A 65 2.87 22.26 -5.01
N ALA A 66 2.39 23.41 -5.48
CA ALA A 66 2.76 23.97 -6.77
C ALA A 66 3.76 25.10 -6.56
N THR A 67 4.84 25.09 -7.34
CA THR A 67 5.79 26.18 -7.48
C THR A 67 5.65 26.80 -8.87
N HIS A 68 6.45 27.83 -9.19
CA HIS A 68 6.37 28.52 -10.49
C HIS A 68 6.50 27.59 -11.72
N ASN A 69 7.24 26.48 -11.62
CA ASN A 69 7.56 25.59 -12.75
C ASN A 69 7.32 24.10 -12.45
N ASP A 70 6.79 23.74 -11.29
CA ASP A 70 6.67 22.34 -10.88
C ASP A 70 5.51 22.12 -9.91
N ALA A 71 5.07 20.88 -9.79
CA ALA A 71 4.10 20.43 -8.80
C ALA A 71 4.58 19.12 -8.17
N MET A 72 4.37 18.96 -6.86
CA MET A 72 4.80 17.78 -6.12
C MET A 72 3.71 17.34 -5.14
N ILE A 73 3.61 16.04 -4.87
CA ILE A 73 2.85 15.51 -3.73
C ILE A 73 3.82 15.52 -2.55
N VAL A 74 3.47 16.21 -1.48
CA VAL A 74 4.34 16.35 -0.29
C VAL A 74 3.76 15.70 0.97
N ALA A 75 2.49 15.30 0.93
CA ALA A 75 1.88 14.50 1.99
C ALA A 75 0.76 13.61 1.44
N LEU A 76 0.58 12.45 2.06
CA LEU A 76 -0.51 11.50 1.81
C LEU A 76 -0.75 10.64 3.06
N GLY A 77 -1.89 9.95 3.13
CA GLY A 77 -2.19 9.03 4.23
C GLY A 77 -2.11 9.72 5.60
N LYS A 78 -1.30 9.18 6.52
CA LYS A 78 -1.14 9.73 7.88
C LYS A 78 -0.49 11.11 7.91
N ASP A 79 0.33 11.45 6.93
CA ASP A 79 0.99 12.77 6.86
C ASP A 79 -0.02 13.89 6.58
N LEU A 80 -1.21 13.55 6.06
CA LEU A 80 -2.31 14.51 5.91
C LEU A 80 -2.98 14.88 7.24
N GLN A 81 -2.70 14.14 8.30
CA GLN A 81 -3.31 14.30 9.62
C GLN A 81 -4.84 14.32 9.57
N LEU A 82 -5.43 13.68 8.54
CA LEU A 82 -6.88 13.59 8.40
C LEU A 82 -7.43 12.68 9.49
N GLU A 83 -8.30 13.23 10.32
CA GLU A 83 -9.12 12.40 11.17
C GLU A 83 -10.09 11.58 10.31
N HIS A 84 -10.50 10.42 10.82
CA HIS A 84 -11.41 9.52 10.10
C HIS A 84 -12.71 10.21 9.67
N HIS A 85 -13.21 11.12 10.52
CA HIS A 85 -14.43 11.88 10.24
C HIS A 85 -14.25 12.90 9.10
N GLU A 86 -13.07 13.54 9.01
CA GLU A 86 -12.74 14.50 7.95
C GLU A 86 -12.59 13.80 6.60
N SER A 87 -11.90 12.65 6.58
CA SER A 87 -11.78 11.85 5.35
C SER A 87 -13.15 11.41 4.82
N LYS A 88 -14.06 10.99 5.71
CA LYS A 88 -15.45 10.67 5.33
C LYS A 88 -16.23 11.88 4.83
N LEU A 89 -16.01 13.07 5.41
CA LEU A 89 -16.63 14.31 4.94
C LEU A 89 -16.22 14.61 3.50
N TRP A 90 -14.91 14.53 3.21
CA TRP A 90 -14.40 14.70 1.85
C TRP A 90 -14.93 13.63 0.90
N PHE A 91 -14.93 12.36 1.31
CA PHE A 91 -15.51 11.28 0.51
C PHE A 91 -16.96 11.57 0.14
N ASN A 92 -17.79 11.97 1.12
CA ASN A 92 -19.21 12.25 0.89
C ASN A 92 -19.41 13.43 -0.08
N LEU A 93 -18.62 14.50 0.07
CA LEU A 93 -18.65 15.65 -0.83
C LEU A 93 -18.33 15.24 -2.28
N PHE A 94 -17.23 14.51 -2.47
CA PHE A 94 -16.83 14.03 -3.80
C PHE A 94 -17.82 13.01 -4.37
N SER A 95 -18.40 12.16 -3.52
CA SER A 95 -19.40 11.17 -3.95
C SER A 95 -20.67 11.86 -4.46
N GLN A 96 -21.08 12.97 -3.84
CA GLN A 96 -22.21 13.76 -4.31
C GLN A 96 -21.88 14.47 -5.62
N TYR A 97 -20.73 15.14 -5.69
CA TYR A 97 -20.27 15.84 -6.89
C TYR A 97 -20.19 14.91 -8.12
N LEU A 98 -19.60 13.72 -7.96
CA LEU A 98 -19.43 12.76 -9.06
C LEU A 98 -20.74 12.01 -9.41
N ALA A 99 -21.67 11.90 -8.48
CA ALA A 99 -22.98 11.29 -8.75
C ALA A 99 -23.80 12.10 -9.76
N GLU A 100 -23.61 13.43 -9.84
CA GLU A 100 -24.23 14.28 -10.87
C GLU A 100 -23.83 13.87 -12.30
N GLU A 101 -22.62 13.31 -12.46
CA GLU A 101 -22.10 12.78 -13.72
C GLU A 101 -22.32 11.27 -13.89
N GLY A 102 -23.10 10.65 -13.00
CA GLY A 102 -23.35 9.21 -13.00
C GLY A 102 -22.14 8.35 -12.61
N THR A 103 -21.17 8.94 -11.92
CA THR A 103 -19.95 8.24 -11.49
C THR A 103 -20.06 7.85 -10.02
N VAL A 104 -19.76 6.58 -9.72
CA VAL A 104 -19.90 6.01 -8.37
C VAL A 104 -18.55 6.00 -7.65
N LEU A 105 -18.56 6.40 -6.37
CA LEU A 105 -17.44 6.25 -5.45
C LEU A 105 -17.74 5.19 -4.38
N TYR A 106 -16.72 4.46 -3.96
CA TYR A 106 -16.78 3.52 -2.84
C TYR A 106 -15.66 3.83 -1.83
N TYR A 107 -16.02 3.93 -0.56
CA TYR A 107 -15.08 4.23 0.52
C TYR A 107 -14.45 2.94 1.04
N HIS A 108 -13.14 2.75 0.86
CA HIS A 108 -12.43 1.65 1.51
C HIS A 108 -11.86 2.08 2.86
N ASP A 109 -11.03 3.11 2.87
CA ASP A 109 -10.43 3.69 4.08
C ASP A 109 -10.11 5.18 3.89
N ALA A 110 -9.45 5.80 4.86
CA ALA A 110 -9.19 7.23 4.86
C ALA A 110 -8.24 7.71 3.75
N GLY A 111 -7.34 6.85 3.27
CA GLY A 111 -6.36 7.14 2.22
C GLY A 111 -6.67 6.44 0.89
N THR A 112 -7.68 5.57 0.84
CA THR A 112 -7.99 4.74 -0.32
C THR A 112 -9.49 4.76 -0.60
N TRP A 113 -9.88 5.37 -1.72
CA TRP A 113 -11.24 5.29 -2.25
C TRP A 113 -11.20 4.59 -3.60
N LEU A 114 -12.34 4.04 -4.03
CA LEU A 114 -12.48 3.43 -5.34
C LEU A 114 -13.42 4.26 -6.21
N LEU A 115 -12.97 4.58 -7.43
CA LEU A 115 -13.74 5.27 -8.45
C LEU A 115 -14.22 4.26 -9.49
N ASN A 116 -15.53 4.20 -9.71
CA ASN A 116 -16.05 3.35 -10.76
C ASN A 116 -15.67 3.93 -12.14
N ASN A 117 -15.07 3.08 -12.96
CA ASN A 117 -14.60 3.41 -14.29
C ASN A 117 -15.52 2.82 -15.37
N HIS A 118 -16.83 3.15 -15.33
CA HIS A 118 -17.81 2.67 -16.32
C HIS A 118 -17.42 3.00 -17.77
N LYS A 119 -16.65 4.07 -17.98
CA LYS A 119 -16.18 4.50 -19.31
C LYS A 119 -14.91 3.77 -19.77
N ASN A 120 -14.36 2.86 -18.95
CA ASN A 120 -13.12 2.11 -19.21
C ASN A 120 -11.96 3.01 -19.67
N LEU A 121 -11.82 4.18 -19.04
CA LEU A 121 -10.74 5.11 -19.31
C LEU A 121 -9.46 4.57 -18.68
N SER A 122 -8.44 4.30 -19.48
CA SER A 122 -7.16 3.85 -18.96
C SER A 122 -6.45 5.00 -18.24
N VAL A 123 -5.72 4.66 -17.17
CA VAL A 123 -4.84 5.59 -16.46
C VAL A 123 -3.46 4.97 -16.32
N ASN A 124 -2.44 5.69 -16.76
CA ASN A 124 -1.05 5.33 -16.54
C ASN A 124 -0.47 6.22 -15.45
N ALA A 125 -0.72 5.82 -14.20
CA ALA A 125 -0.27 6.53 -13.01
C ALA A 125 0.32 5.56 -11.99
N LYS A 126 1.42 5.98 -11.38
CA LYS A 126 2.05 5.26 -10.28
C LYS A 126 1.28 5.50 -8.97
N PRO A 127 1.37 4.60 -7.99
CA PRO A 127 0.90 4.88 -6.63
C PRO A 127 1.57 6.15 -6.08
N PRO A 128 0.82 7.03 -5.37
CA PRO A 128 1.32 8.35 -4.98
C PRO A 128 2.51 8.28 -4.00
N TYR A 129 2.65 7.18 -3.24
CA TYR A 129 3.81 6.96 -2.38
C TYR A 129 5.15 6.96 -3.14
N ARG A 130 5.16 6.45 -4.39
CA ARG A 130 6.35 6.48 -5.24
C ARG A 130 6.60 7.84 -5.89
N LEU A 131 5.67 8.78 -5.74
CA LEU A 131 5.71 10.14 -6.29
C LEU A 131 5.99 11.21 -5.24
N LEU A 132 6.08 10.83 -3.96
CA LEU A 132 6.35 11.75 -2.87
C LEU A 132 7.63 12.55 -3.12
N HIS A 133 7.52 13.87 -3.02
CA HIS A 133 8.59 14.85 -3.20
C HIS A 133 9.30 14.78 -4.58
N GLN A 134 8.63 14.24 -5.59
CA GLN A 134 9.11 14.22 -6.97
C GLN A 134 8.28 15.16 -7.84
N SER A 135 8.90 15.68 -8.90
CA SER A 135 8.20 16.45 -9.93
C SER A 135 7.10 15.60 -10.56
N LEU A 136 5.89 16.14 -10.58
CA LEU A 136 4.73 15.50 -11.19
C LEU A 136 4.58 15.86 -12.65
N MET A 137 5.37 16.79 -13.19
CA MET A 137 5.25 17.19 -14.59
C MET A 137 5.39 16.02 -15.56
N PRO A 138 6.37 15.11 -15.43
CA PRO A 138 6.45 13.93 -16.29
C PRO A 138 5.22 13.01 -16.11
N GLU A 139 4.79 12.83 -14.86
CA GLU A 139 3.69 11.93 -14.50
C GLU A 139 2.34 12.42 -15.03
N LEU A 140 2.07 13.71 -14.92
CA LEU A 140 0.89 14.36 -15.46
C LEU A 140 0.82 14.25 -16.99
N THR A 141 1.95 14.30 -17.70
CA THR A 141 1.94 14.20 -19.17
C THR A 141 1.64 12.79 -19.68
N GLN A 142 1.78 11.77 -18.84
CA GLN A 142 1.63 10.36 -19.24
C GLN A 142 0.34 9.70 -18.73
N LEU A 143 -0.50 10.40 -17.96
CA LEU A 143 -1.73 9.85 -17.36
C LEU A 143 -2.66 9.22 -18.39
N ASP A 144 -2.93 9.96 -19.48
CA ASP A 144 -3.71 9.50 -20.62
C ASP A 144 -3.38 10.34 -21.87
N LYS A 145 -4.05 10.05 -23.00
CA LYS A 145 -3.91 10.80 -24.27
C LYS A 145 -4.96 11.90 -24.46
N THR A 146 -5.97 11.97 -23.61
CA THR A 146 -7.18 12.78 -23.77
C THR A 146 -7.26 13.98 -22.82
N MET A 147 -6.27 14.14 -21.94
CA MET A 147 -6.26 15.10 -20.83
C MET A 147 -7.40 14.90 -19.82
N HIS A 148 -7.99 13.71 -19.75
CA HIS A 148 -9.17 13.48 -18.92
C HIS A 148 -8.78 13.47 -17.45
N TRP A 149 -7.76 12.71 -17.07
CA TRP A 149 -7.32 12.61 -15.68
C TRP A 149 -6.66 13.89 -15.16
N GLN A 150 -6.00 14.64 -16.03
CA GLN A 150 -5.44 15.95 -15.70
C GLN A 150 -6.57 16.93 -15.36
N LYS A 151 -7.63 16.95 -16.17
CA LYS A 151 -8.83 17.73 -15.90
C LYS A 151 -9.49 17.30 -14.58
N PHE A 152 -9.66 16.00 -14.36
CA PHE A 152 -10.21 15.46 -13.11
C PHE A 152 -9.39 15.90 -11.88
N ILE A 153 -8.06 15.85 -11.96
CA ILE A 153 -7.19 16.28 -10.86
C ILE A 153 -7.38 17.78 -10.61
N THR A 154 -7.38 18.63 -11.64
CA THR A 154 -7.61 20.08 -11.50
C THR A 154 -8.99 20.38 -10.89
N GLU A 155 -10.04 19.70 -11.35
CA GLU A 155 -11.40 19.84 -10.79
C GLU A 155 -11.45 19.41 -9.33
N SER A 156 -10.75 18.32 -8.96
CA SER A 156 -10.63 17.89 -7.58
C SER A 156 -10.01 18.97 -6.70
N GLN A 157 -8.89 19.58 -7.14
CA GLN A 157 -8.22 20.65 -6.40
C GLN A 157 -9.11 21.89 -6.24
N MET A 158 -9.85 22.26 -7.28
CA MET A 158 -10.82 23.36 -7.21
C MET A 158 -11.94 23.06 -6.21
N LEU A 159 -12.43 21.82 -6.14
CA LEU A 159 -13.44 21.43 -5.17
C LEU A 159 -12.90 21.51 -3.74
N PHE A 160 -11.67 21.04 -3.48
CA PHE A 160 -11.02 21.23 -2.17
C PHE A 160 -10.91 22.70 -1.80
N ALA A 161 -10.42 23.53 -2.72
CA ALA A 161 -10.24 24.97 -2.50
C ALA A 161 -11.56 25.74 -2.29
N SER A 162 -12.68 25.20 -2.80
CA SER A 162 -14.01 25.81 -2.62
C SER A 162 -14.58 25.65 -1.21
N GLN A 163 -14.07 24.69 -0.43
CA GLN A 163 -14.56 24.45 0.93
C GLN A 163 -13.88 25.38 1.93
N SER A 164 -14.64 25.86 2.90
CA SER A 164 -14.13 26.72 3.98
C SER A 164 -13.31 25.97 5.03
N HIS A 165 -13.35 24.64 5.03
CA HIS A 165 -12.61 23.80 5.97
C HIS A 165 -11.15 23.68 5.53
N GLN A 166 -10.23 24.15 6.38
CA GLN A 166 -8.80 24.00 6.16
C GLN A 166 -8.38 22.56 6.50
N SER A 167 -8.40 21.71 5.49
CA SER A 167 -7.80 20.38 5.55
C SER A 167 -6.42 20.41 4.92
N LEU A 168 -5.49 19.57 5.39
CA LEU A 168 -4.20 19.42 4.71
C LEU A 168 -4.38 18.72 3.35
N ALA A 169 -5.38 17.86 3.17
CA ALA A 169 -5.66 17.34 1.83
C ALA A 169 -6.19 18.48 0.93
N ASN A 170 -5.61 18.60 -0.27
CA ASN A 170 -6.03 19.62 -1.25
C ASN A 170 -6.24 19.05 -2.66
N GLY A 171 -6.21 17.72 -2.84
CA GLY A 171 -6.47 17.08 -4.12
C GLY A 171 -6.59 15.57 -4.01
N LEU A 172 -7.00 14.94 -5.12
CA LEU A 172 -7.01 13.49 -5.30
C LEU A 172 -6.02 13.09 -6.38
N TRP A 173 -5.30 11.99 -6.15
CA TRP A 173 -4.50 11.31 -7.17
C TRP A 173 -5.18 10.01 -7.62
N VAL A 174 -5.29 9.81 -8.92
CA VAL A 174 -5.95 8.64 -9.54
C VAL A 174 -4.91 7.64 -10.07
N TRP A 175 -5.08 6.36 -9.77
CA TRP A 175 -4.14 5.30 -10.18
C TRP A 175 -4.77 3.89 -10.13
N GLY A 176 -3.99 2.84 -10.40
CA GLY A 176 -4.38 1.45 -10.14
C GLY A 176 -5.15 0.73 -11.24
N ASP A 177 -4.83 0.99 -12.51
CA ASP A 177 -5.49 0.38 -13.69
C ASP A 177 -5.06 -1.08 -13.98
N ALA A 178 -4.04 -1.59 -13.27
CA ALA A 178 -3.57 -2.97 -13.45
C ALA A 178 -4.61 -4.02 -13.02
N LYS A 179 -4.55 -5.18 -13.66
CA LYS A 179 -5.43 -6.33 -13.38
C LYS A 179 -4.79 -7.36 -12.48
N LEU A 180 -5.60 -7.93 -11.60
CA LEU A 180 -5.18 -9.05 -10.77
C LEU A 180 -4.99 -10.28 -11.66
N LYS A 181 -3.93 -11.04 -11.42
CA LYS A 181 -3.70 -12.32 -12.09
C LYS A 181 -4.50 -13.43 -11.40
N ASP A 182 -4.59 -14.58 -12.06
CA ASP A 182 -5.13 -15.79 -11.45
C ASP A 182 -4.43 -16.13 -10.13
N LYS A 183 -5.18 -16.79 -9.23
CA LYS A 183 -4.66 -17.22 -7.93
C LYS A 183 -3.41 -18.06 -8.08
N ILE A 184 -2.37 -17.70 -7.33
CA ILE A 184 -1.12 -18.45 -7.29
C ILE A 184 -1.08 -19.36 -6.04
N PRO A 185 -0.51 -20.57 -6.11
CA PRO A 185 -0.43 -21.48 -4.96
C PRO A 185 0.72 -21.10 -4.01
N ILE A 186 0.76 -19.84 -3.57
CA ILE A 186 1.73 -19.33 -2.62
C ILE A 186 1.23 -19.54 -1.19
N LYS A 187 2.04 -20.15 -0.32
CA LYS A 187 1.67 -20.36 1.07
C LYS A 187 1.73 -19.03 1.85
N ILE A 188 0.57 -18.53 2.25
CA ILE A 188 0.41 -17.30 3.02
C ILE A 188 -0.16 -17.68 4.40
N CYS A 189 0.52 -17.27 5.46
CA CYS A 189 -0.05 -17.30 6.81
C CYS A 189 -0.51 -15.89 7.18
N VAL A 190 -1.74 -15.77 7.67
CA VAL A 190 -2.40 -14.48 7.90
C VAL A 190 -3.07 -14.45 9.26
N ASP A 191 -3.30 -13.27 9.82
CA ASP A 191 -4.28 -13.13 10.90
C ASP A 191 -5.72 -13.05 10.35
N GLU A 192 -6.69 -12.90 11.26
CA GLU A 192 -8.10 -12.90 10.89
C GLU A 192 -8.46 -11.73 9.97
N HIS A 193 -7.84 -10.56 10.20
CA HIS A 193 -8.11 -9.35 9.44
C HIS A 193 -7.80 -9.51 7.94
N PHE A 194 -6.70 -10.17 7.61
CA PHE A 194 -6.25 -10.33 6.22
C PHE A 194 -6.72 -11.63 5.55
N TYR A 195 -7.49 -12.48 6.23
CA TYR A 195 -7.84 -13.80 5.72
C TYR A 195 -8.60 -13.77 4.39
N SER A 196 -9.71 -13.04 4.33
CA SER A 196 -10.53 -12.92 3.12
C SER A 196 -9.78 -12.25 1.97
N LEU A 197 -8.98 -11.21 2.26
CA LEU A 197 -8.17 -10.52 1.25
C LEU A 197 -7.10 -11.44 0.65
N ALA A 198 -6.37 -12.18 1.47
CA ALA A 198 -5.33 -13.09 0.98
C ALA A 198 -5.91 -14.24 0.14
N GLN A 199 -7.14 -14.70 0.45
CA GLN A 199 -7.83 -15.75 -0.32
C GLN A 199 -8.16 -15.34 -1.75
N ILE A 200 -8.22 -14.04 -2.05
CA ILE A 200 -8.40 -13.54 -3.41
C ILE A 200 -7.14 -13.78 -4.25
N CYS A 201 -5.95 -13.69 -3.64
CA CYS A 201 -4.67 -13.78 -4.33
C CYS A 201 -4.08 -15.20 -4.33
N SER A 202 -4.43 -16.06 -3.36
CA SER A 202 -3.82 -17.38 -3.20
C SER A 202 -4.84 -18.47 -2.89
N THR A 203 -4.55 -19.69 -3.35
CA THR A 203 -5.28 -20.91 -2.96
C THR A 203 -4.77 -21.55 -1.68
N GLN A 204 -3.63 -21.09 -1.13
CA GLN A 204 -2.97 -21.65 0.04
C GLN A 204 -2.83 -20.60 1.16
N VAL A 205 -3.96 -20.24 1.75
CA VAL A 205 -4.03 -19.27 2.86
C VAL A 205 -4.38 -19.98 4.14
N THR A 206 -3.59 -19.78 5.19
CA THR A 206 -3.79 -20.38 6.51
C THR A 206 -3.89 -19.29 7.57
N LEU A 207 -4.91 -19.40 8.43
CA LEU A 207 -5.03 -18.53 9.60
C LEU A 207 -3.92 -18.88 10.60
N TYR A 208 -3.28 -17.85 11.14
CA TYR A 208 -2.21 -18.00 12.10
C TYR A 208 -2.72 -18.71 13.36
N SER A 209 -1.92 -19.65 13.84
CA SER A 209 -2.04 -20.19 15.20
C SER A 209 -0.64 -20.52 15.73
N PRO A 210 -0.43 -20.57 17.05
CA PRO A 210 0.87 -20.92 17.63
C PRO A 210 1.40 -22.31 17.21
N ALA A 211 0.54 -23.18 16.64
CA ALA A 211 0.93 -24.52 16.18
C ALA A 211 1.52 -24.57 14.77
N VAL A 212 1.41 -23.49 13.98
CA VAL A 212 1.92 -23.47 12.60
C VAL A 212 3.45 -23.47 12.59
N MET A 213 4.07 -24.07 11.57
CA MET A 213 5.51 -23.97 11.36
C MET A 213 5.80 -22.81 10.39
N LEU A 214 6.35 -21.70 10.89
CA LEU A 214 6.54 -20.49 10.07
C LEU A 214 7.32 -20.77 8.78
N LYS A 215 8.40 -21.56 8.84
CA LYS A 215 9.23 -21.93 7.68
C LYS A 215 8.48 -22.50 6.47
N ASP A 216 7.26 -23.01 6.66
CA ASP A 216 6.45 -23.58 5.59
C ASP A 216 5.76 -22.51 4.74
N TYR A 217 5.74 -21.25 5.20
CA TYR A 217 5.09 -20.12 4.55
C TYR A 217 6.07 -19.22 3.83
N GLN A 218 5.65 -18.69 2.69
CA GLN A 218 6.44 -17.76 1.90
C GLN A 218 6.16 -16.31 2.31
N ILE A 219 4.91 -16.02 2.71
CA ILE A 219 4.43 -14.71 3.16
C ILE A 219 3.75 -14.87 4.52
N LEU A 220 4.12 -14.03 5.48
CA LEU A 220 3.29 -13.72 6.65
C LEU A 220 2.65 -12.35 6.42
N LEU A 221 1.33 -12.22 6.61
CA LEU A 221 0.61 -10.95 6.48
C LEU A 221 -0.21 -10.71 7.76
N LEU A 222 0.14 -9.66 8.50
CA LEU A 222 -0.32 -9.45 9.87
C LEU A 222 -0.69 -7.99 10.11
N THR A 223 -1.61 -7.75 11.03
CA THR A 223 -1.98 -6.41 11.50
C THR A 223 -0.87 -5.86 12.38
N GLU A 224 -0.39 -6.67 13.33
CA GLU A 224 0.71 -6.30 14.23
C GLU A 224 1.69 -7.45 14.42
N PHE A 225 2.95 -7.12 14.69
CA PHE A 225 3.97 -8.14 15.03
C PHE A 225 3.66 -8.91 16.32
N SER A 226 2.97 -8.24 17.25
CA SER A 226 2.52 -8.77 18.55
C SER A 226 1.55 -9.94 18.42
N MET A 227 0.88 -10.10 17.26
CA MET A 227 -0.03 -11.22 16.98
C MET A 227 0.69 -12.58 16.97
N LEU A 228 2.01 -12.58 16.72
CA LEU A 228 2.82 -13.80 16.80
C LEU A 228 3.15 -14.13 18.25
N SER A 229 3.11 -15.42 18.60
CA SER A 229 3.67 -15.94 19.85
C SER A 229 5.14 -15.55 20.00
N GLU A 230 5.60 -15.38 21.25
CA GLU A 230 7.00 -15.04 21.55
C GLU A 230 7.99 -16.01 20.89
N GLN A 231 7.64 -17.30 20.86
CA GLN A 231 8.44 -18.32 20.18
C GLN A 231 8.62 -18.01 18.69
N HIS A 232 7.55 -17.64 18.00
CA HIS A 232 7.57 -17.31 16.58
C HIS A 232 8.27 -15.97 16.30
N GLN A 233 8.13 -14.99 17.19
CA GLN A 233 8.91 -13.75 17.11
C GLN A 233 10.43 -14.03 17.21
N GLU A 234 10.84 -14.90 18.13
CA GLU A 234 12.24 -15.32 18.29
C GLU A 234 12.74 -16.23 17.15
N GLU A 235 11.87 -17.02 16.54
CA GLU A 235 12.20 -17.81 15.35
C GLU A 235 12.53 -16.90 14.16
N LEU A 236 11.72 -15.88 13.89
CA LEU A 236 11.94 -14.94 12.78
C LEU A 236 13.27 -14.20 12.88
N LYS A 237 13.74 -13.87 14.10
CA LYS A 237 15.07 -13.27 14.33
C LYS A 237 16.23 -14.16 13.90
N LYS A 238 16.00 -15.47 13.76
CA LYS A 238 17.01 -16.47 13.37
C LYS A 238 16.94 -16.82 11.87
N MET A 239 15.95 -16.30 11.15
CA MET A 239 15.71 -16.60 9.74
C MET A 239 16.16 -15.45 8.83
N THR A 240 16.34 -15.76 7.54
CA THR A 240 16.44 -14.73 6.51
C THR A 240 15.03 -14.25 6.15
N VAL A 241 14.72 -13.02 6.51
CA VAL A 241 13.38 -12.43 6.41
C VAL A 241 13.45 -11.08 5.71
N HIS A 242 12.50 -10.82 4.81
CA HIS A 242 12.26 -9.51 4.22
C HIS A 242 11.04 -8.92 4.92
N TRP A 243 11.27 -7.86 5.69
CA TRP A 243 10.28 -7.16 6.48
C TRP A 243 9.74 -5.98 5.70
N TYR A 244 8.42 -5.87 5.65
CA TYR A 244 7.69 -4.78 5.03
C TYR A 244 6.70 -4.22 6.04
N TRP A 245 6.97 -3.01 6.50
CA TRP A 245 6.12 -2.21 7.36
C TRP A 245 5.53 -1.08 6.53
N ASN A 246 4.50 -0.39 7.02
CA ASN A 246 3.88 0.69 6.25
C ASN A 246 4.90 1.79 5.90
N ASN A 247 5.74 2.20 6.86
CA ASN A 247 6.70 3.29 6.67
C ASN A 247 8.09 2.86 6.17
N LEU A 248 8.50 1.59 6.32
CA LEU A 248 9.85 1.14 5.99
C LEU A 248 9.93 -0.34 5.63
N ALA A 249 10.99 -0.73 4.92
CA ALA A 249 11.26 -2.13 4.61
C ALA A 249 12.75 -2.46 4.74
N TYR A 250 13.06 -3.69 5.15
CA TYR A 250 14.44 -4.16 5.32
C TYR A 250 14.55 -5.68 5.23
N SER A 251 15.76 -6.19 5.07
CA SER A 251 16.04 -7.62 5.15
C SER A 251 17.03 -7.94 6.26
N THR A 252 16.73 -8.97 7.02
CA THR A 252 17.63 -9.57 8.00
C THR A 252 18.16 -10.89 7.46
N SER A 253 19.42 -11.21 7.76
CA SER A 253 19.99 -12.51 7.47
C SER A 253 20.04 -13.36 8.74
N ALA A 254 19.93 -14.68 8.57
CA ALA A 254 20.17 -15.60 9.68
C ALA A 254 21.58 -15.34 10.24
N ASN A 255 21.67 -15.16 11.57
CA ASN A 255 22.95 -15.04 12.25
C ASN A 255 23.79 -16.28 11.91
N SER A 256 24.81 -16.13 11.07
CA SER A 256 25.61 -17.26 10.62
C SER A 256 26.30 -17.89 11.82
N TRP A 257 26.06 -19.18 12.03
CA TRP A 257 26.74 -19.96 13.06
C TRP A 257 28.28 -19.89 12.92
N TYR A 258 28.78 -19.70 11.69
CA TYR A 258 30.19 -19.45 11.39
C TYR A 258 30.73 -18.19 12.07
N ALA A 259 30.00 -17.07 12.07
CA ALA A 259 30.45 -15.84 12.75
C ALA A 259 30.59 -16.02 14.27
N ARG A 260 29.79 -16.93 14.87
CA ARG A 260 29.91 -17.32 16.27
C ARG A 260 31.13 -18.21 16.53
N LEU A 261 31.46 -19.12 15.61
CA LEU A 261 32.59 -20.03 15.72
C LEU A 261 33.93 -19.30 15.58
N TRP A 262 34.02 -18.35 14.64
CA TRP A 262 35.20 -17.51 14.45
C TRP A 262 35.44 -16.56 15.64
N ARG A 263 34.40 -15.97 16.26
CA ARG A 263 34.58 -15.18 17.49
C ARG A 263 35.08 -16.02 18.67
N LYS A 264 34.67 -17.29 18.78
CA LYS A 264 35.19 -18.21 19.81
C LYS A 264 36.65 -18.58 19.56
N LEU A 265 37.08 -18.68 18.31
CA LEU A 265 38.47 -19.00 17.96
C LEU A 265 39.40 -17.79 18.06
N ILE A 266 38.91 -16.58 17.77
CA ILE A 266 39.73 -15.35 17.78
C ILE A 266 39.88 -14.74 19.18
N HIS A 267 38.98 -15.04 20.12
CA HIS A 267 39.12 -14.67 21.54
C HIS A 267 39.80 -15.75 22.40
N ALA A 268 40.35 -16.79 21.77
CA ALA A 268 41.19 -17.78 22.42
C ALA A 268 42.66 -17.58 22.00
N TYR A 269 43.19 -16.38 22.24
CA TYR A 269 44.63 -16.07 22.27
C TYR A 269 44.87 -14.82 23.12
#